data_AF-A0A534YH50-F1
#
_entry.id   AF-A0A534YH50-F1
#
_cell.length_a   1.000
_cell.length_b   1.000
_cell.length_c   1.000
_cell.angle_alpha   90.00
_cell.angle_beta   90.00
_cell.angle_gamma   90.00
#
_symmetry.space_group_name_H-M   'P 1'
#
loop_
_entity.id
_entity.type
_entity.pdbx_description
1 polymer ?
#
loop_
_entity_poly.entity_id
_entity_poly.type
_entity_poly.pdbx_seq_one_letter_code
_entity_poly.pdbx_strand_id
1 'polypeptide(L)'
;MNWGGWLLWGFVGTVVLTAMMAGSQGMRLTRMNLPYMLGTMFTADRDRAKAVGFGLHLVNGWLFALLYVAAFHSWGRSTWWLGAFIGFVHGIFVLTAGMRLVPGIHPRMASEEQGP
;
A
#
# COMPACT_ATOMS: atom_id res chain seq x y z
N MET A 1 -20.90 -10.00 8.78
CA MET A 1 -19.55 -9.64 8.26
C MET A 1 -18.75 -10.93 8.05
N ASN A 2 -18.23 -11.18 6.85
CA ASN A 2 -17.40 -12.38 6.58
C ASN A 2 -15.95 -12.13 6.98
N TRP A 3 -15.62 -12.34 8.26
CA TRP A 3 -14.32 -12.05 8.83
C TRP A 3 -13.16 -12.77 8.13
N GLY A 4 -13.29 -14.08 7.89
CA GLY A 4 -12.26 -14.86 7.21
C GLY A 4 -12.05 -14.39 5.77
N GLY A 5 -13.12 -14.03 5.06
CA GLY A 5 -13.05 -13.57 3.68
C GLY A 5 -12.21 -12.29 3.51
N TRP A 6 -12.51 -11.24 4.26
CA TRP A 6 -11.80 -9.97 4.07
C TRP A 6 -10.36 -10.02 4.62
N LEU A 7 -10.10 -10.82 5.66
CA LEU A 7 -8.74 -11.07 6.14
C LEU A 7 -7.90 -11.79 5.08
N LEU A 8 -8.44 -12.86 4.49
CA LEU A 8 -7.76 -13.62 3.44
C LEU A 8 -7.52 -12.76 2.20
N TRP A 9 -8.56 -12.10 1.69
CA TRP A 9 -8.45 -11.32 0.45
C TRP A 9 -7.65 -10.02 0.62
N GLY A 10 -7.67 -9.41 1.82
CA GLY A 10 -6.78 -8.30 2.15
C GLY A 10 -5.30 -8.74 2.15
N PHE A 11 -5.00 -9.91 2.72
CA PHE A 11 -3.66 -10.49 2.66
C PHE A 11 -3.24 -10.82 1.22
N VAL A 12 -4.08 -11.55 0.48
CA VAL A 12 -3.79 -11.96 -0.91
C VAL A 12 -3.59 -10.74 -1.81
N GLY A 13 -4.48 -9.75 -1.76
CA GLY A 13 -4.36 -8.53 -2.57
C GLY A 13 -3.06 -7.78 -2.29
N THR A 14 -2.64 -7.73 -1.03
CA THR A 14 -1.40 -7.05 -0.63
C THR A 14 -0.16 -7.81 -1.07
N VAL A 15 -0.16 -9.15 -0.95
CA VAL A 15 0.94 -9.99 -1.46
C VAL A 15 1.06 -9.85 -2.98
N VAL A 16 -0.06 -9.88 -3.71
CA VAL A 16 -0.07 -9.68 -5.17
C VAL A 16 0.48 -8.30 -5.53
N LEU A 17 0.00 -7.23 -4.89
CA LEU A 17 0.51 -5.88 -5.12
C LEU A 17 2.01 -5.78 -4.80
N THR A 18 2.46 -6.39 -3.70
CA THR A 18 3.87 -6.41 -3.29
C THR A 18 4.73 -7.13 -4.32
N ALA A 19 4.27 -8.27 -4.83
CA ALA A 19 4.95 -9.01 -5.88
C ALA A 19 5.03 -8.20 -7.18
N MET A 20 3.96 -7.49 -7.55
CA MET A 20 3.98 -6.56 -8.69
C MET A 20 5.01 -5.47 -8.51
N MET A 21 5.05 -4.81 -7.34
CA MET A 21 6.05 -3.78 -7.04
C MET A 21 7.49 -4.33 -7.11
N ALA A 22 7.74 -5.49 -6.49
CA ALA A 22 9.04 -6.15 -6.53
C ALA A 22 9.44 -6.52 -7.96
N GLY A 23 8.50 -7.04 -8.76
CA GLY A 23 8.68 -7.34 -10.18
C GLY A 23 9.00 -6.08 -10.99
N SER A 24 8.26 -4.99 -10.80
CA SER A 24 8.52 -3.69 -11.44
C SER A 24 9.91 -3.14 -11.08
N GLN A 25 10.34 -3.30 -9.83
CA GLN A 25 11.69 -2.92 -9.40
C GLN A 25 12.76 -3.79 -10.07
N GLY A 26 12.55 -5.12 -10.14
CA GLY A 26 13.44 -6.06 -10.81
C GLY A 26 13.56 -5.83 -12.32
N MET A 27 12.47 -5.40 -12.97
CA MET A 27 12.43 -4.98 -14.38
C MET A 27 12.95 -3.55 -14.59
N ARG A 28 13.43 -2.87 -13.54
CA ARG A 28 13.96 -1.49 -13.58
C ARG A 28 12.94 -0.44 -14.05
N LEU A 29 11.63 -0.72 -13.98
CA LEU A 29 10.57 0.25 -14.28
C LEU A 29 10.48 1.34 -13.19
N THR A 30 10.89 0.99 -11.97
CA THR A 30 11.02 1.93 -10.86
C THR A 30 12.18 1.52 -9.96
N ARG A 31 12.76 2.50 -9.28
CA ARG A 31 13.73 2.27 -8.18
C ARG A 31 13.07 2.33 -6.80
N MET A 32 11.76 2.60 -6.77
CA MET A 32 10.99 2.77 -5.53
C MET A 32 10.63 1.41 -4.94
N ASN A 33 10.72 1.31 -3.61
CA ASN A 33 10.33 0.12 -2.86
C ASN A 33 9.49 0.55 -1.66
N LEU A 34 8.17 0.55 -1.81
CA LEU A 34 7.25 1.07 -0.80
C LEU A 34 7.31 0.30 0.53
N PRO A 35 7.33 -1.05 0.55
CA PRO A 35 7.52 -1.78 1.81
C PRO A 35 8.82 -1.38 2.50
N TYR A 36 9.94 -1.32 1.77
CA TYR A 36 11.21 -0.91 2.35
C TYR A 36 11.16 0.52 2.91
N MET A 37 10.63 1.48 2.15
CA MET A 37 10.46 2.86 2.61
C MET A 37 9.65 2.91 3.91
N LEU A 38 8.51 2.22 3.97
CA LEU A 38 7.69 2.14 5.19
C LEU A 38 8.49 1.61 6.40
N GLY A 39 9.30 0.57 6.20
CA GLY A 39 10.17 0.05 7.25
C GLY A 39 11.28 1.03 7.67
N THR A 40 11.80 1.82 6.74
CA THR A 40 12.76 2.88 7.03
C THR A 40 12.16 4.06 7.79
N MET A 41 10.86 4.06 8.12
CA MET A 41 10.33 4.99 9.13
C MET A 41 10.73 4.56 10.56
N PHE A 42 10.90 3.25 10.79
CA PHE A 42 11.04 2.68 12.14
C PHE A 42 12.45 2.22 12.47
N THR A 43 13.26 1.88 11.46
CA THR A 43 14.64 1.39 11.68
C THR A 43 15.59 1.88 10.59
N ALA A 44 16.83 2.18 10.97
CA ALA A 44 17.91 2.52 10.04
C ALA A 44 18.61 1.28 9.47
N ASP A 45 18.51 0.14 10.17
CA ASP A 45 19.03 -1.14 9.69
C ASP A 45 18.25 -1.58 8.45
N ARG A 46 18.98 -1.80 7.35
CA ARG A 46 18.42 -2.06 6.02
C ARG A 46 17.69 -3.39 5.93
N ASP A 47 18.18 -4.43 6.61
CA ASP A 47 17.57 -5.76 6.52
C ASP A 47 16.35 -5.85 7.44
N ARG A 48 16.41 -5.24 8.62
CA ARG A 48 15.23 -5.07 9.49
C ARG A 48 14.17 -4.21 8.82
N ALA A 49 14.55 -3.14 8.12
CA ALA A 49 13.61 -2.28 7.41
C ALA A 49 12.78 -3.05 6.38
N LYS A 50 13.38 -3.98 5.63
CA LYS A 50 12.64 -4.82 4.67
C LYS A 50 11.57 -5.66 5.38
N ALA A 51 11.94 -6.34 6.47
CA ALA A 51 11.04 -7.22 7.20
C ALA A 51 9.91 -6.45 7.91
N VAL A 52 10.27 -5.40 8.66
CA VAL A 52 9.31 -4.52 9.35
C VAL A 52 8.38 -3.86 8.33
N GLY A 53 8.96 -3.32 7.27
CA GLY A 53 8.23 -2.67 6.20
C GLY A 53 7.23 -3.59 5.48
N PHE A 54 7.63 -4.83 5.20
CA PHE A 54 6.71 -5.84 4.65
C PHE A 54 5.56 -6.15 5.60
N GLY A 55 5.84 -6.37 6.89
CA GLY A 55 4.80 -6.60 7.90
C GLY A 55 3.82 -5.43 8.02
N LEU A 56 4.33 -4.20 8.05
CA LEU A 56 3.50 -2.99 8.07
C LEU A 56 2.69 -2.84 6.78
N HIS A 57 3.24 -3.24 5.63
CA HIS A 57 2.51 -3.20 4.36
C HIS A 57 1.34 -4.19 4.35
N LEU A 58 1.49 -5.38 4.95
CA LEU A 58 0.38 -6.33 5.15
C LEU A 58 -0.73 -5.74 6.04
N VAL A 59 -0.35 -5.10 7.15
CA VAL A 59 -1.31 -4.41 8.03
C VAL A 59 -2.06 -3.32 7.29
N ASN A 60 -1.34 -2.50 6.51
CA ASN A 60 -1.94 -1.48 5.66
C ASN A 60 -2.90 -2.06 4.62
N GLY A 61 -2.56 -3.22 4.07
CA GLY A 61 -3.42 -4.03 3.23
C GLY A 61 -4.77 -4.36 3.85
N TRP A 62 -4.78 -4.80 5.10
CA TRP A 62 -6.02 -5.05 5.84
C TRP A 62 -6.81 -3.78 6.13
N LEU A 63 -6.14 -2.66 6.44
CA LEU A 63 -6.81 -1.37 6.61
C LEU A 63 -7.53 -0.94 5.32
N PHE A 64 -6.88 -1.11 4.17
CA PHE A 64 -7.52 -0.88 2.88
C PHE A 64 -8.65 -1.88 2.58
N ALA A 65 -8.49 -3.15 2.94
CA ALA A 65 -9.56 -4.14 2.79
C ALA A 65 -10.81 -3.73 3.58
N LEU A 66 -10.65 -3.17 4.79
CA LEU A 66 -11.78 -2.65 5.57
C LEU A 66 -12.49 -1.48 4.87
N LEU A 67 -11.77 -0.61 4.15
CA LEU A 67 -12.40 0.44 3.34
C LEU A 67 -13.24 -0.15 2.19
N TYR A 68 -12.76 -1.23 1.54
CA TYR A 68 -13.52 -1.92 0.49
C TYR A 68 -14.75 -2.61 1.08
N VAL A 69 -14.61 -3.25 2.24
CA VAL A 69 -15.73 -3.86 2.97
C VAL A 69 -16.77 -2.79 3.30
N ALA A 70 -16.36 -1.63 3.80
CA ALA A 70 -17.27 -0.52 4.10
C ALA A 70 -18.03 -0.03 2.85
N ALA A 71 -17.33 0.14 1.73
CA ALA A 71 -17.95 0.53 0.46
C ALA A 71 -18.96 -0.52 -0.02
N PHE A 72 -18.58 -1.79 -0.08
CA PHE A 72 -19.50 -2.86 -0.50
C PHE A 72 -20.68 -3.05 0.45
N HIS A 73 -20.46 -2.90 1.75
CA HIS A 73 -21.51 -2.94 2.74
C HIS A 73 -22.51 -1.79 2.54
N SER A 74 -22.03 -0.58 2.26
CA SER A 74 -22.89 0.57 1.97
C SER A 74 -23.73 0.42 0.70
N TRP A 75 -23.21 -0.30 -0.31
CA TRP A 75 -23.92 -0.55 -1.57
C TRP A 75 -24.81 -1.79 -1.55
N GLY A 76 -24.71 -2.64 -0.52
CA GLY A 76 -25.44 -3.90 -0.43
C GLY A 76 -25.06 -4.94 -1.50
N ARG A 77 -23.96 -4.73 -2.24
CA ARG A 77 -23.51 -5.60 -3.33
C ARG A 77 -21.99 -5.58 -3.47
N SER A 78 -21.41 -6.74 -3.76
CA SER A 78 -19.97 -6.92 -3.97
C SER A 78 -19.72 -7.65 -5.29
N THR A 79 -19.46 -6.90 -6.36
CA THR A 79 -19.11 -7.44 -7.68
C THR A 79 -17.66 -7.11 -8.02
N TRP A 80 -17.06 -7.90 -8.90
CA TRP A 80 -15.66 -7.72 -9.31
C TRP A 80 -15.41 -6.35 -9.95
N TRP A 81 -16.34 -5.85 -10.77
CA TRP A 81 -16.20 -4.56 -11.46
C TRP A 81 -16.32 -3.36 -10.52
N LEU A 82 -17.16 -3.46 -9.47
CA LEU A 82 -17.21 -2.46 -8.41
C LEU A 82 -15.89 -2.44 -7.62
N GLY A 83 -15.31 -3.61 -7.35
CA GLY A 83 -13.97 -3.70 -6.76
C GLY A 83 -12.90 -3.07 -7.64
N ALA A 84 -12.95 -3.31 -8.95
CA ALA A 84 -12.04 -2.68 -9.92
C ALA A 84 -12.22 -1.15 -9.95
N PHE A 85 -13.45 -0.65 -9.90
CA PHE A 85 -13.73 0.79 -9.83
C PHE A 85 -13.17 1.43 -8.56
N ILE A 86 -13.39 0.83 -7.38
CA ILE A 86 -12.78 1.30 -6.12
C ILE A 86 -11.26 1.30 -6.26
N GLY A 87 -10.67 0.23 -6.80
CA GLY A 87 -9.23 0.12 -7.03
C GLY A 87 -8.67 1.18 -7.97
N PHE A 88 -9.41 1.53 -9.02
CA PHE A 88 -9.05 2.61 -9.92
C PHE A 88 -9.04 3.97 -9.22
N VAL A 89 -10.11 4.31 -8.50
CA VAL A 89 -10.20 5.57 -7.73
C VAL A 89 -9.11 5.64 -6.66
N HIS A 90 -8.90 4.55 -5.91
CA HIS A 90 -7.83 4.43 -4.93
C HIS A 90 -6.46 4.64 -5.60
N GLY A 91 -6.18 3.93 -6.69
CA GLY A 91 -4.91 4.04 -7.41
C GLY A 91 -4.62 5.46 -7.88
N ILE A 92 -5.61 6.15 -8.46
CA ILE A 92 -5.49 7.57 -8.83
C ILE A 92 -5.18 8.42 -7.60
N PHE A 93 -5.91 8.26 -6.51
CA PHE A 93 -5.70 9.02 -5.29
C PHE A 93 -4.26 8.84 -4.76
N VAL A 94 -3.77 7.60 -4.69
CA VAL A 94 -2.41 7.31 -4.25
C VAL A 94 -1.39 7.96 -5.17
N LEU A 95 -1.53 7.82 -6.49
CA LEU A 95 -0.58 8.37 -7.46
C LEU A 95 -0.55 9.90 -7.49
N THR A 96 -1.70 10.55 -7.32
CA THR A 96 -1.83 12.02 -7.49
C THR A 96 -1.66 12.79 -6.20
N ALA A 97 -2.23 12.30 -5.10
CA ALA A 97 -2.19 12.95 -3.80
C ALA A 97 -1.29 12.20 -2.81
N GLY A 98 -1.46 10.87 -2.69
CA GLY A 98 -0.74 10.06 -1.71
C GLY A 98 0.78 10.18 -1.84
N MET A 99 1.31 10.03 -3.05
CA MET A 99 2.76 10.09 -3.32
C MET A 99 3.37 11.46 -2.97
N ARG A 100 2.61 12.55 -3.11
CA ARG A 100 3.08 13.90 -2.77
C ARG A 100 3.20 14.13 -1.27
N LEU A 101 2.42 13.39 -0.47
CA LEU A 101 2.45 13.51 0.98
C LEU A 101 3.60 12.72 1.61
N VAL A 102 4.15 11.72 0.91
CA VAL A 102 5.16 10.81 1.47
C VAL A 102 6.39 11.57 2.01
N PRO A 103 7.01 12.53 1.30
CA PRO A 103 8.15 13.26 1.85
C PRO A 103 7.83 14.04 3.13
N GLY A 104 6.61 14.56 3.26
CA GLY A 104 6.20 15.35 4.44
C GLY A 104 5.94 14.50 5.69
N ILE A 105 5.57 13.23 5.51
CA ILE A 105 5.29 12.31 6.64
C ILE A 105 6.46 11.36 6.94
N HIS A 106 7.37 11.16 5.98
CA HIS A 106 8.43 10.18 6.10
C HIS A 106 9.69 10.81 6.70
N PRO A 107 10.09 10.44 7.93
CA PRO A 107 11.11 11.16 8.71
C PRO A 107 12.53 11.12 8.10
N ARG A 108 12.76 10.27 7.11
CA ARG A 108 14.06 10.06 6.46
C ARG A 108 14.03 10.32 4.95
N MET A 109 13.01 11.01 4.46
CA MET A 109 12.87 11.36 3.05
C MET A 109 13.05 12.86 2.90
N ALA A 110 13.93 13.28 1.98
CA ALA A 110 14.07 14.69 1.65
C ALA A 110 12.77 15.19 1.01
N SER A 111 12.30 16.36 1.45
CA SER A 111 11.17 17.06 0.83
C SER A 111 11.68 18.18 -0.08
N GLU A 112 10.84 18.66 -0.99
CA GLU A 112 11.23 19.77 -1.89
C GLU A 112 11.43 21.09 -1.14
N GLU A 113 10.79 21.25 0.04
CA GLU A 113 10.94 22.43 0.90
C GLU A 113 12.18 22.34 1.80
N GLN A 114 12.63 21.13 2.11
CA GLN A 114 13.88 20.85 2.82
C GLN A 114 14.95 20.55 1.77
N GLY A 115 15.49 21.61 1.17
CA GLY A 115 16.64 21.52 0.25
C GLY A 115 17.84 20.77 0.86
N PRO A 116 18.86 20.42 0.06
CA PRO A 116 20.04 19.67 0.52
C PRO A 116 20.77 20.34 1.69
#